data_AF-A0A7S0L1V3-F1
#
_entry.id   AF-A0A7S0L1V3-F1
#
_cell.length_a   1.000
_cell.length_b   1.000
_cell.length_c   1.000
_cell.angle_alpha   90.00
_cell.angle_beta   90.00
_cell.angle_gamma   90.00
#
_symmetry.space_group_name_H-M   'P 1'
#
loop_
_entity.id
_entity.type
_entity.pdbx_description
1 polymer ?
#
loop_
_entity_poly.entity_id
_entity_poly.type
_entity_poly.pdbx_seq_one_letter_code
_entity_poly.pdbx_strand_id
1 'polypeptide(L)'
;AAVAPLAGGAGPGMNTGQLLERLTGDALAQKCGDPDITLGKVARLYGKRLVIIVTELDSGREKRLTPETDPDLPVRVAVRMSMGVPGLMEPFSYNGHVYCDGGMMNDFPMDALPDTGRLGLMVRPVEWVAFNSS
;
A
#
# COMPACT_ATOMS: atom_id res chain seq x y z
N ALA A 1 13.44 -16.87 7.03
CA ALA A 1 14.43 -15.89 6.52
C ALA A 1 14.25 -14.60 7.30
N ALA A 2 15.33 -13.94 7.70
CA ALA A 2 15.26 -12.75 8.55
C ALA A 2 14.53 -11.61 7.82
N VAL A 3 13.48 -11.08 8.45
CA VAL A 3 12.81 -9.85 8.02
C VAL A 3 13.86 -8.74 8.15
N ALA A 4 14.22 -8.10 7.03
CA ALA A 4 15.06 -6.90 7.06
C ALA A 4 14.45 -5.88 8.05
N PRO A 5 15.25 -5.07 8.77
CA PRO A 5 14.71 -4.25 9.84
C PRO A 5 13.64 -3.32 9.27
N LEU A 6 12.42 -3.41 9.83
CA LEU A 6 11.31 -2.50 9.53
C LEU A 6 11.69 -1.13 10.08
N ALA A 7 12.37 -0.33 9.28
CA ALA A 7 12.78 1.01 9.65
C ALA A 7 11.67 2.00 9.25
N GLY A 8 10.86 2.40 10.24
CA GLY A 8 10.06 3.63 10.12
C GLY A 8 10.98 4.81 9.83
N GLY A 9 10.63 5.63 8.83
CA GLY A 9 11.51 6.68 8.33
C GLY A 9 11.53 7.89 9.26
N ALA A 10 12.71 8.29 9.74
CA ALA A 10 12.96 9.56 10.42
C ALA A 10 12.89 10.75 9.44
N GLY A 11 11.78 10.88 8.70
CA GLY A 11 11.51 11.94 7.71
C GLY A 11 10.42 12.90 8.18
N PRO A 12 10.15 14.00 7.44
CA PRO A 12 9.12 14.95 7.82
C PRO A 12 7.73 14.30 7.73
N GLY A 13 7.10 14.09 8.88
CA GLY A 13 5.73 13.60 9.01
C GLY A 13 5.20 13.87 10.41
N MET A 14 3.91 14.19 10.54
CA MET A 14 3.28 14.41 11.84
C MET A 14 3.01 13.10 12.60
N ASN A 15 3.07 11.95 11.91
CA ASN A 15 2.75 10.64 12.45
C ASN A 15 3.65 9.55 11.85
N THR A 16 4.10 8.59 12.66
CA THR A 16 4.93 7.46 12.20
C THR A 16 4.17 6.43 11.35
N GLY A 17 2.84 6.49 11.38
CA GLY A 17 1.91 5.54 10.77
C GLY A 17 1.93 4.14 11.40
N GLN A 18 2.64 3.94 12.51
CA GLN A 18 2.71 2.65 13.21
C GLN A 18 1.34 2.16 13.70
N LEU A 19 0.45 3.09 14.08
CA LEU A 19 -0.93 2.73 14.47
C LEU A 19 -1.70 2.13 13.28
N LEU A 20 -1.58 2.73 12.08
CA LEU A 20 -2.22 2.21 10.87
C LEU A 20 -1.69 0.82 10.53
N GLU A 21 -0.37 0.64 10.59
CA GLU A 21 0.28 -0.65 10.34
C GLU A 21 -0.21 -1.72 11.34
N ARG A 22 -0.31 -1.36 12.63
CA ARG A 22 -0.83 -2.26 13.68
C ARG A 22 -2.29 -2.63 13.44
N LEU A 23 -3.16 -1.64 13.20
CA LEU A 23 -4.60 -1.89 12.95
C LEU A 23 -4.84 -2.75 11.72
N THR A 24 -4.00 -2.57 10.68
CA THR A 24 -4.03 -3.44 9.50
C THR A 24 -3.61 -4.86 9.85
N GLY A 25 -2.56 -5.03 10.65
CA GLY A 25 -2.15 -6.33 11.19
C GLY A 25 -3.24 -7.01 12.01
N ASP A 26 -3.90 -6.28 12.90
CA ASP A 26 -5.00 -6.80 13.73
C ASP A 26 -6.18 -7.28 12.86
N ALA A 27 -6.54 -6.50 11.83
CA ALA A 27 -7.58 -6.88 10.88
C ALA A 27 -7.20 -8.12 10.04
N LEU A 28 -5.94 -8.25 9.63
CA LEU A 28 -5.42 -9.42 8.93
C LEU A 28 -5.38 -10.65 9.84
N ALA A 29 -4.99 -10.50 11.10
CA ALA A 29 -5.05 -11.59 12.08
C ALA A 29 -6.49 -12.10 12.25
N GLN A 30 -7.46 -11.19 12.36
CA GLN A 30 -8.88 -11.55 12.51
C GLN A 30 -9.43 -12.29 11.28
N LYS A 31 -9.07 -11.88 10.06
CA LYS A 31 -9.62 -12.42 8.81
C LYS A 31 -8.85 -13.61 8.24
N CYS A 32 -7.53 -13.61 8.42
CA CYS A 32 -6.61 -14.54 7.78
C CYS A 32 -5.89 -15.44 8.80
N GLY A 33 -5.96 -15.14 10.10
CA GLY A 33 -5.23 -15.87 11.14
C GLY A 33 -3.74 -15.55 11.22
N ASP A 34 -3.25 -14.58 10.44
CA ASP A 34 -1.84 -14.20 10.36
C ASP A 34 -1.73 -12.67 10.16
N PRO A 35 -1.27 -11.90 11.18
CA PRO A 35 -1.09 -10.45 11.06
C PRO A 35 0.00 -10.07 10.05
N ASP A 36 0.93 -10.98 9.78
CA ASP A 36 2.08 -10.82 8.89
C ASP A 36 1.91 -11.62 7.59
N ILE A 37 0.67 -11.93 7.20
CA ILE A 37 0.41 -12.60 5.92
C ILE A 37 1.04 -11.80 4.78
N THR A 38 1.81 -12.48 3.94
CA THR A 38 2.55 -11.85 2.83
C THR A 38 1.74 -11.86 1.54
N LEU A 39 2.12 -11.03 0.57
CA LEU A 39 1.48 -11.00 -0.76
C LEU A 39 1.46 -12.40 -1.41
N GLY A 40 2.58 -13.13 -1.34
CA GLY A 40 2.67 -14.50 -1.86
C GLY A 40 1.76 -15.48 -1.13
N LYS A 41 1.62 -15.37 0.20
CA LYS A 41 0.67 -16.19 0.97
C LYS A 41 -0.78 -15.88 0.58
N VAL A 42 -1.14 -14.61 0.38
CA VAL A 42 -2.49 -14.24 -0.06
C VAL A 42 -2.82 -14.89 -1.41
N ALA A 43 -1.90 -14.81 -2.37
CA ALA A 43 -2.07 -15.45 -3.68
C ALA A 43 -2.22 -16.97 -3.56
N ARG A 44 -1.37 -17.62 -2.77
CA ARG A 44 -1.39 -19.08 -2.58
C ARG A 44 -2.62 -19.60 -1.84
N LEU A 45 -3.01 -18.94 -0.74
CA LEU A 45 -4.05 -19.43 0.17
C LEU A 45 -5.46 -19.08 -0.31
N TYR A 46 -5.62 -17.92 -0.95
CA TYR A 46 -6.95 -17.42 -1.34
C TYR A 46 -7.14 -17.33 -2.86
N GLY A 47 -6.11 -17.63 -3.67
CA GLY A 47 -6.17 -17.48 -5.12
C GLY A 47 -6.38 -16.03 -5.57
N LYS A 48 -6.00 -15.06 -4.73
CA LYS A 48 -6.20 -13.63 -4.98
C LYS A 48 -4.86 -12.95 -5.27
N ARG A 49 -4.73 -12.38 -6.45
CA ARG A 49 -3.61 -11.52 -6.82
C ARG A 49 -3.84 -10.12 -6.27
N LEU A 50 -3.27 -9.83 -5.11
CA LEU A 50 -3.33 -8.50 -4.48
C LEU A 50 -2.22 -7.62 -5.06
N VAL A 51 -2.61 -6.46 -5.60
CA VAL A 51 -1.68 -5.43 -6.08
C VAL A 51 -1.85 -4.19 -5.21
N ILE A 52 -0.75 -3.67 -4.68
CA ILE A 52 -0.73 -2.46 -3.86
C ILE A 52 0.17 -1.43 -4.55
N ILE A 53 -0.35 -0.22 -4.73
CA ILE A 53 0.38 0.86 -5.41
C ILE A 53 1.07 1.73 -4.38
N VAL A 54 2.35 2.02 -4.63
CA VAL A 54 3.15 2.97 -3.85
C VAL A 54 3.87 3.92 -4.79
N THR A 55 4.24 5.08 -4.28
CA THR A 55 5.14 6.00 -4.98
C THR A 55 6.54 5.78 -4.45
N GLU A 56 7.49 5.41 -5.32
CA GLU A 56 8.91 5.36 -4.98
C GLU A 56 9.51 6.76 -5.15
N LEU A 57 9.96 7.36 -4.05
CA LEU A 57 10.47 8.73 -4.03
C LEU A 57 11.84 8.87 -4.69
N ASP A 58 12.66 7.82 -4.67
CA ASP A 58 13.98 7.84 -5.30
C ASP A 58 13.89 8.04 -6.82
N SER A 59 12.95 7.35 -7.46
CA SER A 59 12.73 7.45 -8.91
C SER A 59 11.61 8.42 -9.30
N GLY A 60 10.75 8.80 -8.35
CA GLY A 60 9.56 9.61 -8.62
C GLY A 60 8.53 8.86 -9.47
N ARG A 61 8.43 7.53 -9.33
CA ARG A 61 7.57 6.68 -10.16
C ARG A 61 6.65 5.80 -9.32
N GLU A 62 5.57 5.37 -9.95
CA GLU A 62 4.70 4.31 -9.45
C GLU A 62 5.49 3.00 -9.33
N LYS A 63 5.35 2.32 -8.19
CA LYS A 63 5.76 0.94 -8.00
C LYS A 63 4.56 0.09 -7.62
N ARG A 64 4.40 -1.04 -8.33
CA ARG A 64 3.37 -2.05 -8.07
C ARG A 64 3.98 -3.13 -7.20
N LEU A 65 3.50 -3.23 -5.96
CA LEU A 65 3.84 -4.33 -5.06
C LEU A 65 2.93 -5.50 -5.39
N THR A 66 3.52 -6.63 -5.77
CA THR A 66 2.77 -7.79 -6.30
C THR A 66 3.27 -9.10 -5.69
N PRO A 67 2.47 -10.19 -5.70
CA PRO A 67 2.96 -11.49 -5.25
C PRO A 67 4.07 -12.06 -6.14
N GLU A 68 4.21 -11.60 -7.39
CA GLU A 68 5.26 -12.07 -8.30
C GLU A 68 6.62 -11.43 -8.00
N THR A 69 6.63 -10.15 -7.64
CA THR A 69 7.85 -9.36 -7.40
C THR A 69 8.21 -9.24 -5.93
N ASP A 70 7.22 -9.27 -5.04
CA ASP A 70 7.35 -9.01 -3.60
C ASP A 70 6.64 -10.10 -2.75
N PRO A 71 6.87 -11.41 -3.00
CA PRO A 71 6.12 -12.50 -2.38
C PRO A 71 6.22 -12.55 -0.85
N ASP A 72 7.36 -12.12 -0.31
CA ASP A 72 7.66 -12.14 1.12
C ASP A 72 7.27 -10.85 1.86
N LEU A 73 6.74 -9.85 1.14
CA LEU A 73 6.34 -8.57 1.72
C LEU A 73 5.04 -8.75 2.54
N PRO A 74 5.04 -8.44 3.85
CA PRO A 74 3.82 -8.46 4.65
C PRO A 74 2.80 -7.44 4.14
N VAL A 75 1.53 -7.84 4.04
CA VAL A 75 0.46 -6.99 3.51
C VAL A 75 0.31 -5.71 4.33
N ARG A 76 0.38 -5.79 5.66
CA ARG A 76 0.29 -4.60 6.52
C ARG A 76 1.40 -3.57 6.25
N VAL A 77 2.59 -4.04 5.88
CA VAL A 77 3.73 -3.18 5.54
C VAL A 77 3.51 -2.53 4.18
N ALA A 78 3.08 -3.29 3.18
CA ALA A 78 2.72 -2.76 1.87
C ALA A 78 1.60 -1.70 1.95
N VAL A 79 0.57 -1.95 2.76
CA VAL A 79 -0.52 -0.98 3.01
C VAL A 79 0.01 0.28 3.71
N ARG A 80 0.88 0.14 4.71
CA ARG A 80 1.52 1.28 5.39
C ARG A 80 2.34 2.13 4.43
N MET A 81 3.05 1.54 3.47
CA MET A 81 3.74 2.29 2.41
C MET A 81 2.72 3.05 1.53
N SER A 82 1.67 2.36 1.08
CA SER A 82 0.66 2.85 0.13
C SER A 82 -0.24 3.97 0.66
N MET A 83 -0.43 4.05 1.98
CA MET A 83 -1.25 5.06 2.65
C MET A 83 -0.39 6.16 3.32
N GLY A 84 0.91 6.20 3.04
CA GLY A 84 1.85 7.14 3.64
C GLY A 84 1.78 8.54 3.04
N VAL A 85 0.68 9.26 3.25
CA VAL A 85 0.47 10.61 2.68
C VAL A 85 1.60 11.56 3.12
N PRO A 86 2.34 12.18 2.18
CA PRO A 86 3.44 13.08 2.52
C PRO A 86 3.03 14.21 3.47
N GLY A 87 3.90 14.53 4.45
CA GLY A 87 3.66 15.55 5.48
C GLY A 87 2.74 15.10 6.62
N LEU A 88 1.76 14.23 6.35
CA LEU A 88 0.93 13.62 7.39
C LEU A 88 1.65 12.43 8.04
N MET A 89 2.12 11.49 7.22
CA MET A 89 2.84 10.31 7.67
C MET A 89 4.30 10.36 7.23
N GLU A 90 5.17 9.81 8.07
CA GLU A 90 6.57 9.59 7.74
C GLU A 90 6.70 8.71 6.47
N PRO A 91 7.60 9.06 5.53
CA PRO A 91 7.94 8.19 4.42
C PRO A 91 8.45 6.83 4.91
N PHE A 92 8.16 5.76 4.16
CA PHE A 92 8.54 4.41 4.55
C PHE A 92 9.82 3.98 3.86
N SER A 93 10.85 3.62 4.64
CA SER A 93 12.12 3.12 4.08
C SER A 93 12.12 1.60 4.00
N TYR A 94 12.39 1.05 2.82
CA TYR A 94 12.41 -0.40 2.61
C TYR A 94 13.36 -0.80 1.47
N ASN A 95 14.23 -1.78 1.74
CA ASN A 95 15.24 -2.27 0.77
C ASN A 95 16.07 -1.16 0.11
N GLY A 96 16.45 -0.14 0.87
CA GLY A 96 17.29 0.97 0.37
C GLY A 96 16.55 2.03 -0.45
N HIS A 97 15.22 1.95 -0.52
CA HIS A 97 14.36 2.91 -1.20
C HIS A 97 13.37 3.55 -0.22
N VAL A 98 12.83 4.71 -0.60
CA VAL A 98 11.86 5.47 0.18
C VAL A 98 10.53 5.53 -0.56
N TYR A 99 9.43 5.23 0.15
CA TYR A 99 8.09 5.14 -0.41
C TYR A 99 7.10 6.06 0.30
N CYS A 100 6.11 6.52 -0.43
CA CYS A 100 4.94 7.23 0.10
C CYS A 100 3.65 6.81 -0.62
N ASP A 101 2.57 7.52 -0.32
CA ASP A 101 1.22 7.25 -0.81
C ASP A 101 1.15 7.00 -2.32
N GLY A 102 0.47 5.92 -2.72
CA GLY A 102 0.34 5.52 -4.12
C GLY A 102 -0.48 6.52 -4.96
N GLY A 103 -1.40 7.24 -4.32
CA GLY A 103 -2.22 8.26 -4.96
C GLY A 103 -1.45 9.48 -5.45
N MET A 104 -0.18 9.64 -5.07
CA MET A 104 0.70 10.67 -5.64
C MET A 104 1.05 10.40 -7.11
N MET A 105 1.02 9.14 -7.55
CA MET A 105 1.33 8.73 -8.92
C MET A 105 0.16 8.10 -9.64
N ASN A 106 -0.64 7.28 -8.95
CA ASN A 106 -1.78 6.59 -9.53
C ASN A 106 -2.86 6.36 -8.46
N ASP A 107 -3.80 7.29 -8.38
CA ASP A 107 -4.91 7.29 -7.42
C ASP A 107 -6.12 6.45 -7.88
N PHE A 108 -6.06 5.87 -9.08
CA PHE A 108 -7.08 4.96 -9.61
C PHE A 108 -6.49 3.89 -10.55
N PRO A 109 -5.79 2.87 -9.99
CA PRO A 109 -4.95 1.94 -10.74
C PRO A 109 -5.71 0.83 -11.48
N MET A 110 -6.65 1.22 -12.34
CA MET A 110 -7.45 0.29 -13.14
C MET A 110 -6.62 -0.50 -14.16
N ASP A 111 -5.47 0.06 -14.55
CA ASP A 111 -4.49 -0.53 -15.45
C ASP A 111 -3.58 -1.57 -14.76
N ALA A 112 -3.68 -1.72 -13.43
CA ALA A 112 -3.07 -2.83 -12.70
C ALA A 112 -3.90 -4.12 -12.78
N LEU A 113 -5.12 -4.05 -13.32
CA LEU A 113 -6.08 -5.15 -13.47
C LEU A 113 -6.28 -5.53 -14.95
N PRO A 114 -6.78 -6.75 -15.24
CA PRO A 114 -7.18 -7.13 -16.59
C PRO A 114 -8.19 -6.15 -17.20
N ASP A 115 -8.14 -5.97 -18.52
CA ASP A 115 -8.99 -4.99 -19.22
C ASP A 115 -10.50 -5.29 -19.14
N THR A 116 -10.86 -6.56 -18.92
CA THR A 116 -12.25 -7.03 -18.82
C THR A 116 -12.55 -7.57 -17.43
N GLY A 117 -13.81 -7.46 -17.01
CA GLY A 117 -14.28 -7.98 -15.71
C GLY A 117 -13.75 -7.21 -14.48
N ARG A 118 -13.34 -5.94 -14.65
CA ARG A 118 -12.89 -5.08 -13.55
C ARG A 118 -13.99 -4.15 -13.03
N LEU A 119 -14.02 -3.96 -11.72
CA LEU A 119 -14.86 -2.98 -11.02
C LEU A 119 -13.95 -2.04 -10.23
N GLY A 120 -14.08 -0.74 -10.45
CA GLY A 120 -13.37 0.29 -9.70
C GLY A 120 -14.33 1.02 -8.75
N LEU A 121 -13.85 1.32 -7.54
CA LEU A 121 -14.57 2.14 -6.56
C LEU A 121 -13.66 3.30 -6.15
N MET A 122 -14.10 4.52 -6.38
CA MET A 122 -13.43 5.74 -5.94
C MET A 122 -14.36 6.50 -5.00
N VAL A 123 -13.85 6.89 -3.83
CA VAL A 123 -14.60 7.68 -2.84
C VAL A 123 -14.02 9.09 -2.81
N ARG A 124 -14.85 10.11 -3.04
CA ARG A 124 -14.48 11.52 -3.03
C ARG A 124 -15.46 12.33 -2.18
N PRO A 125 -15.03 13.47 -1.59
CA PRO A 125 -15.95 14.42 -0.96
C PRO A 125 -17.03 14.87 -1.94
N VAL A 126 -18.26 15.10 -1.46
CA VAL A 126 -19.39 15.51 -2.30
C VAL A 126 -19.08 16.84 -2.99
N GLU A 127 -18.38 17.73 -2.32
CA GLU A 127 -17.93 19.02 -2.82
C GLU A 127 -16.96 18.87 -4.01
N TRP A 128 -16.07 17.88 -3.95
CA TRP A 128 -15.14 17.57 -5.05
C TRP A 128 -15.90 17.06 -6.27
N VAL A 129 -16.90 16.20 -6.06
CA VAL A 129 -17.75 15.69 -7.15
C VAL A 129 -18.53 16.83 -7.79
N ALA A 130 -19.13 17.71 -6.98
CA ALA A 130 -19.87 18.88 -7.48
C ALA A 130 -18.98 19.80 -8.34
N PHE A 131 -17.75 20.07 -7.89
CA PHE A 131 -16.81 20.94 -8.61
C PHE A 131 -16.33 20.34 -9.96
N ASN A 132 -16.14 19.02 -10.04
CA ASN A 132 -15.64 18.37 -11.26
C ASN A 132 -16.74 17.87 -12.21
N SER A 133 -18.01 18.00 -11.82
CA SER A 133 -19.16 17.60 -12.66
C SER A 133 -19.86 18.78 -13.35
N SER A 134 -19.38 20.01 -13.10
CA SER A 134 -19.81 21.26 -13.74
C SER A 134 -18.85 21.70 -14.83
#